data_AF-A0A9D4LDU0-F1
#
_entry.id   AF-A0A9D4LDU0-F1
#
_cell.length_a   1.000
_cell.length_b   1.000
_cell.length_c   1.000
_cell.angle_alpha   90.00
_cell.angle_beta   90.00
_cell.angle_gamma   90.00
#
_symmetry.space_group_name_H-M   'P 1'
#
loop_
_entity.id
_entity.type
_entity.pdbx_description
1 polymer ?
#
loop_
_entity_poly.entity_id
_entity_poly.type
_entity_poly.pdbx_seq_one_letter_code
_entity_poly.pdbx_strand_id
1 'polypeptide(L)'
;MFALVAWGKGYKFNFVEGEMWEKSPFTLVDYIKQRKRWLVFHVYTLLSPEIPFKCKLGMIPTDLGWFLLVGNILNFPASFSFPIPLPLVLNVTAGSMGGLILFLFTFGSIKSFSSRKYGLFRKLLLIFATIPVIPLAACLDAIASVYGFNTRNSGGFHIVMKETQKQTKLQSSQIDMDLI
;
A
#
# COMPACT_ATOMS: atom_id res chain seq x y z
N MET A 1 4.10 -0.19 16.23
CA MET A 1 4.18 -0.11 17.71
C MET A 1 4.80 -1.35 18.35
N PHE A 2 4.13 -2.51 18.41
CA PHE A 2 4.64 -3.70 19.11
C PHE A 2 6.10 -4.07 18.77
N ALA A 3 6.41 -4.19 17.47
CA ALA A 3 7.75 -4.57 17.03
C ALA A 3 8.85 -3.59 17.49
N LEU A 4 8.56 -2.29 17.52
CA LEU A 4 9.53 -1.27 17.93
C LEU A 4 9.72 -1.23 19.44
N VAL A 5 8.64 -1.46 20.20
CA VAL A 5 8.72 -1.58 21.65
C VAL A 5 9.53 -2.83 22.04
N ALA A 6 9.28 -3.95 21.37
CA ALA A 6 10.05 -5.17 21.56
C ALA A 6 11.52 -4.99 21.15
N TRP A 7 11.80 -4.33 20.02
CA TRP A 7 13.18 -4.00 19.65
C TRP A 7 13.83 -3.12 20.73
N GLY A 8 13.14 -2.09 21.22
CA GLY A 8 13.60 -1.26 22.33
C GLY A 8 13.93 -2.05 23.61
N LYS A 9 13.29 -3.20 23.82
CA LYS A 9 13.54 -4.14 24.93
C LYS A 9 14.64 -5.18 24.63
N GLY A 10 15.32 -5.09 23.48
CA GLY A 10 16.43 -5.98 23.10
C GLY A 10 16.01 -7.26 22.36
N TYR A 11 14.74 -7.41 22.00
CA TYR A 11 14.30 -8.54 21.18
C TYR A 11 14.83 -8.41 19.75
N LYS A 12 15.20 -9.54 19.15
CA LYS A 12 15.68 -9.62 17.77
C LYS A 12 14.58 -10.16 16.86
N PHE A 13 14.44 -9.55 15.69
CA PHE A 13 13.53 -10.00 14.63
C PHE A 13 14.34 -10.67 13.54
N ASN A 14 13.80 -11.74 12.97
CA ASN A 14 14.31 -12.35 11.76
C ASN A 14 13.17 -12.52 10.76
N PHE A 15 13.49 -12.53 9.47
CA PHE A 15 12.52 -12.80 8.42
C PHE A 15 12.36 -14.30 8.26
N VAL A 16 11.11 -14.76 8.25
CA VAL A 16 10.79 -16.15 7.90
C VAL A 16 10.57 -16.17 6.39
N GLU A 17 11.33 -17.02 5.69
CA GLU A 17 11.15 -17.21 4.26
C GLU A 17 9.82 -17.92 3.99
N GLY A 18 8.92 -17.27 3.25
CA GLY A 18 7.62 -17.82 2.91
C GLY A 18 6.81 -16.87 2.04
N GLU A 19 5.96 -17.43 1.17
CA GLU A 19 5.01 -16.65 0.37
C GLU A 19 3.67 -16.52 1.13
N MET A 20 3.31 -15.30 1.54
CA MET A 20 2.01 -15.01 2.14
C MET A 20 0.98 -14.72 1.06
N TRP A 21 0.00 -15.61 0.91
CA TRP A 21 -1.12 -15.44 -0.04
C TRP A 21 -2.23 -14.59 0.59
N GLU A 22 -2.03 -13.27 0.63
CA GLU A 22 -3.05 -12.33 1.11
C GLU A 22 -3.90 -11.77 -0.05
N LYS A 23 -5.19 -11.61 0.21
CA LYS A 23 -6.13 -11.02 -0.75
C LYS A 23 -6.14 -9.48 -0.62
N SER A 24 -5.84 -8.81 -1.73
CA SER A 24 -5.85 -7.34 -1.88
C SER A 24 -7.27 -6.75 -1.76
N PRO A 25 -7.43 -5.48 -1.35
CA PRO A 25 -8.73 -4.79 -1.37
C PRO A 25 -9.46 -4.90 -2.71
N PHE A 26 -10.78 -5.04 -2.65
CA PHE A 26 -11.64 -5.25 -3.82
C PHE A 26 -12.15 -3.95 -4.44
N THR A 27 -12.09 -2.83 -3.71
CA THR A 27 -12.59 -1.53 -4.14
C THR A 27 -11.55 -0.43 -3.93
N LEU A 28 -11.64 0.63 -4.75
CA LEU A 28 -10.76 1.81 -4.62
C LEU A 28 -10.96 2.53 -3.28
N VAL A 29 -12.18 2.51 -2.75
CA VAL A 29 -12.51 3.12 -1.46
C VAL A 29 -11.83 2.35 -0.32
N ASP A 30 -11.83 1.02 -0.37
CA ASP A 30 -11.13 0.18 0.61
C ASP A 30 -9.62 0.39 0.54
N TYR A 31 -9.08 0.55 -0.67
CA TYR A 31 -7.66 0.90 -0.87
C TYR A 31 -7.30 2.21 -0.16
N ILE A 32 -8.04 3.29 -0.42
CA ILE A 32 -7.80 4.60 0.22
C ILE A 32 -7.90 4.49 1.74
N LYS A 33 -8.92 3.79 2.27
CA LYS A 33 -9.11 3.59 3.72
C LYS A 33 -7.96 2.81 4.34
N GLN A 34 -7.46 1.78 3.67
CA GLN A 34 -6.31 0.97 4.12
C GLN A 34 -5.05 1.83 4.17
N ARG A 35 -4.78 2.62 3.13
CA ARG A 35 -3.61 3.52 3.06
C ARG A 35 -3.66 4.63 4.09
N LYS A 36 -4.83 5.24 4.29
CA LYS A 36 -5.07 6.18 5.38
C LYS A 36 -4.72 5.56 6.74
N ARG A 37 -5.15 4.32 7.01
CA ARG A 37 -4.86 3.64 8.29
C ARG A 37 -3.36 3.50 8.51
N TRP A 38 -2.60 3.13 7.49
CA TRP A 38 -1.15 2.96 7.60
C TRP A 38 -0.47 4.27 7.96
N LEU A 39 -0.85 5.37 7.30
CA LEU A 39 -0.28 6.69 7.57
C LEU A 39 -0.64 7.17 8.98
N VAL A 40 -1.91 7.05 9.38
CA VAL A 40 -2.36 7.39 10.75
C VAL A 40 -1.60 6.58 11.79
N PHE A 41 -1.40 5.28 11.57
CA PHE A 41 -0.64 4.42 12.47
C PHE A 41 0.83 4.82 12.59
N HIS A 42 1.49 5.16 11.48
CA HIS A 42 2.87 5.64 11.52
C HIS A 42 3.00 6.95 12.28
N VAL A 43 2.11 7.91 12.04
CA VAL A 43 2.09 9.19 12.75
C VAL A 43 1.92 9.00 14.26
N TYR A 44 0.99 8.14 14.69
CA TYR A 44 0.85 7.82 16.12
C TYR A 44 2.08 7.10 16.69
N THR A 45 2.72 6.25 15.89
CA THR A 45 3.95 5.55 16.30
C THR A 45 5.11 6.52 16.50
N LEU A 46 5.27 7.51 15.62
CA LEU A 46 6.29 8.55 15.74
C LEU A 46 6.06 9.47 16.95
N LEU A 47 4.80 9.79 17.24
CA LEU A 47 4.43 10.69 18.33
C LEU A 47 4.34 10.02 19.70
N SER A 48 4.22 8.70 19.76
CA SER A 48 4.14 7.99 21.03
C SER A 48 5.44 8.14 21.84
N PRO A 49 5.37 8.60 23.11
CA PRO A 49 6.55 8.75 23.97
C PRO A 49 7.12 7.40 24.43
N GLU A 50 6.35 6.31 24.34
CA GLU A 50 6.74 4.97 24.81
C GLU A 50 7.83 4.32 23.96
N ILE A 51 8.06 4.82 22.74
CA ILE A 51 9.00 4.24 21.79
C ILE A 51 10.30 5.05 21.79
N PRO A 52 11.47 4.42 22.03
CA PRO A 52 12.75 5.13 22.03
C PRO A 52 13.05 5.70 20.64
N PHE A 53 13.62 6.91 20.61
CA PHE A 53 13.89 7.64 19.37
C PHE A 53 14.78 6.85 18.39
N LYS A 54 15.74 6.07 18.90
CA LYS A 54 16.62 5.20 18.08
C LYS A 54 15.82 4.20 17.22
N CYS A 55 14.74 3.64 17.75
CA CYS A 55 13.88 2.71 17.00
C CYS A 55 12.99 3.45 15.98
N LYS A 56 12.72 4.74 16.19
CA LYS A 56 11.93 5.57 15.26
C LYS A 56 12.70 5.99 14.02
N LEU A 57 14.04 6.09 14.09
CA LEU A 57 14.88 6.54 12.98
C LEU A 57 14.67 5.75 11.69
N GLY A 58 14.39 4.45 11.78
CA GLY A 58 14.10 3.61 10.60
C GLY A 58 12.74 3.91 9.95
N MET A 59 11.79 4.48 10.67
CA MET A 59 10.46 4.82 10.13
C MET A 59 10.41 6.19 9.46
N ILE A 60 11.22 7.14 9.92
CA ILE A 60 11.20 8.53 9.45
C ILE A 60 11.35 8.63 7.92
N PRO A 61 12.31 7.95 7.25
CA PRO A 61 12.44 8.03 5.80
C PRO A 61 11.20 7.52 5.05
N THR A 62 10.57 6.46 5.56
CA THR A 62 9.33 5.91 5.00
C THR A 62 8.22 6.94 5.07
N ASP A 63 8.04 7.58 6.22
CA ASP A 63 7.00 8.58 6.43
C ASP A 63 7.24 9.86 5.62
N LEU A 64 8.49 10.32 5.54
CA LEU A 64 8.88 11.42 4.66
C LEU A 64 8.58 11.09 3.20
N GLY A 65 8.80 9.85 2.76
CA GLY A 65 8.45 9.39 1.42
C GLY A 65 6.97 9.56 1.09
N TRP A 66 6.07 9.22 2.02
CA TRP A 66 4.62 9.41 1.85
C TRP A 66 4.23 10.88 1.74
N PHE A 67 4.87 11.78 2.49
CA PHE A 67 4.61 13.22 2.36
C PHE A 67 5.17 13.81 1.08
N LEU A 68 6.38 13.41 0.69
CA LEU A 68 7.02 13.83 -0.56
C LEU A 68 6.27 13.32 -1.79
N LEU A 69 5.55 12.20 -1.68
CA LEU A 69 4.70 11.68 -2.76
C LEU A 69 3.64 12.70 -3.20
N VAL A 70 3.01 13.41 -2.26
CA VAL A 70 2.03 14.46 -2.58
C VAL A 70 2.70 15.58 -3.40
N GLY A 71 3.89 16.00 -2.98
CA GLY A 71 4.69 16.99 -3.72
C GLY A 71 5.09 16.51 -5.11
N ASN A 72 5.49 15.24 -5.26
CA ASN A 72 5.88 14.67 -6.55
C ASN A 72 4.72 14.56 -7.53
N ILE A 73 3.51 14.21 -7.08
CA ILE A 73 2.32 14.18 -7.93
C ILE A 73 1.97 15.58 -8.45
N LEU A 74 2.18 16.62 -7.65
CA LEU A 74 2.00 18.01 -8.08
C LEU A 74 3.12 18.50 -8.99
N ASN A 75 4.35 18.02 -8.76
CA ASN A 75 5.52 18.37 -9.56
C ASN A 75 5.46 17.76 -10.97
N PHE A 76 4.89 16.57 -11.12
CA PHE A 76 4.78 15.91 -12.43
C PHE A 76 4.10 16.76 -13.52
N PRO A 77 2.88 17.30 -13.34
CA PRO A 77 2.27 18.23 -14.30
C PRO A 77 3.03 19.57 -14.37
N ALA A 78 3.54 20.08 -13.25
CA ALA A 78 4.29 21.33 -13.22
C ALA A 78 5.59 21.26 -14.05
N SER A 79 6.22 20.08 -14.09
CA SER A 79 7.44 19.83 -14.86
C SER A 79 7.22 19.89 -16.38
N PHE A 80 6.00 19.66 -16.86
CA PHE A 80 5.66 19.88 -18.28
C PHE A 80 5.59 21.37 -18.62
N SER A 81 5.17 22.23 -17.68
CA SER A 81 5.08 23.67 -17.87
C SER A 81 6.39 24.40 -17.57
N PHE A 82 7.15 23.92 -16.60
CA PHE A 82 8.42 24.51 -16.15
C PHE A 82 9.45 23.39 -15.95
N PRO A 83 10.32 23.11 -16.94
CA PRO A 83 11.34 22.08 -16.81
C PRO A 83 12.38 22.54 -15.78
N ILE A 84 12.29 22.02 -14.56
CA ILE A 84 13.26 22.27 -13.50
C ILE A 84 14.50 21.40 -13.81
N PRO A 85 15.71 21.99 -13.94
CA PRO A 85 16.92 21.20 -14.13
C PRO A 85 17.23 20.42 -12.84
N LEU A 86 17.09 19.09 -12.89
CA LEU A 86 17.50 18.22 -11.79
C LEU A 86 18.98 17.84 -11.91
N PRO A 87 19.76 17.87 -10.81
CA PRO A 87 21.10 17.30 -10.77
C PRO A 87 21.11 15.84 -11.24
N LEU A 88 22.17 15.44 -11.96
CA LEU A 88 22.28 14.10 -12.55
C LEU A 88 22.07 12.97 -11.54
N VAL A 89 22.63 13.09 -10.34
CA VAL A 89 22.51 12.08 -9.28
C VAL A 89 21.05 11.85 -8.87
N LEU A 90 20.27 12.93 -8.73
CA LEU A 90 18.86 12.84 -8.38
C LEU A 90 18.04 12.24 -9.53
N ASN A 91 18.37 12.59 -10.78
CA ASN A 91 17.70 12.04 -11.94
C ASN A 91 17.95 10.52 -12.10
N VAL A 92 19.20 10.08 -11.94
CA VAL A 92 19.57 8.65 -11.95
C VAL A 92 18.88 7.90 -10.82
N THR A 93 18.84 8.48 -9.62
CA THR A 93 18.19 7.88 -8.46
C THR A 93 16.67 7.74 -8.67
N ALA A 94 16.01 8.81 -9.11
CA ALA A 94 14.58 8.79 -9.40
C ALA A 94 14.22 7.81 -10.52
N GLY A 95 15.02 7.78 -11.60
CA GLY A 95 14.85 6.80 -12.68
C GLY A 95 15.02 5.36 -12.21
N SER A 96 16.02 5.11 -11.34
CA SER A 96 16.25 3.78 -10.75
C SER A 96 15.09 3.34 -9.86
N MET A 97 14.56 4.24 -9.02
CA MET A 97 13.38 3.96 -8.19
C MET A 97 12.15 3.67 -9.05
N GLY A 98 11.90 4.47 -10.10
CA GLY A 98 10.82 4.24 -11.04
C GLY A 98 10.94 2.89 -11.75
N GLY A 99 12.15 2.53 -12.18
CA GLY A 99 12.44 1.21 -12.77
C GLY A 99 12.19 0.05 -11.82
N LEU A 100 12.60 0.17 -10.55
CA LEU A 100 12.33 -0.84 -9.52
C LEU A 100 10.83 -0.99 -9.25
N ILE A 101 10.09 0.12 -9.16
CA ILE A 101 8.63 0.08 -8.96
C ILE A 101 7.96 -0.63 -10.13
N LEU A 102 8.31 -0.26 -11.37
CA LEU A 102 7.79 -0.90 -12.57
C LEU A 102 8.08 -2.40 -12.56
N PHE A 103 9.33 -2.78 -12.28
CA PHE A 103 9.75 -4.17 -12.19
C PHE A 103 8.95 -4.96 -11.14
N LEU A 104 8.83 -4.44 -9.92
CA LEU A 104 8.12 -5.11 -8.82
C LEU A 104 6.62 -5.28 -9.12
N PHE A 105 5.98 -4.25 -9.68
CA PHE A 105 4.57 -4.33 -10.09
C PHE A 105 4.36 -5.33 -11.23
N THR A 106 5.22 -5.30 -12.26
CA THR A 106 5.16 -6.27 -13.36
C THR A 106 5.41 -7.70 -12.88
N PHE A 107 6.41 -7.92 -12.03
CA PHE A 107 6.71 -9.22 -11.43
C PHE A 107 5.56 -9.72 -10.56
N GLY A 108 4.97 -8.84 -9.74
CA GLY A 108 3.78 -9.13 -8.94
C GLY A 108 2.59 -9.54 -9.81
N SER A 109 2.35 -8.87 -10.93
CA SER A 109 1.31 -9.23 -11.89
C SER A 109 1.56 -10.59 -12.55
N ILE A 110 2.81 -10.89 -12.94
CA ILE A 110 3.18 -12.19 -13.55
C ILE A 110 2.90 -13.35 -12.59
N LYS A 111 3.22 -13.18 -11.31
CA LYS A 111 3.01 -14.17 -10.24
C LYS A 111 1.53 -14.30 -9.86
N SER A 112 0.80 -13.19 -9.82
CA SER A 112 -0.62 -13.16 -9.45
C SER A 112 -1.51 -13.86 -10.47
N PHE A 113 -1.22 -13.71 -11.77
CA PHE A 113 -2.02 -14.31 -12.83
C PHE A 113 -1.44 -15.65 -13.29
N SER A 114 -2.05 -16.75 -12.83
CA SER A 114 -1.72 -18.09 -13.34
C SER A 114 -2.08 -18.23 -14.81
N SER A 115 -1.12 -18.65 -15.64
CA SER A 115 -1.30 -18.86 -17.08
C SER A 115 -2.39 -19.90 -17.38
N ARG A 116 -2.58 -20.87 -16.47
CA ARG A 116 -3.55 -21.97 -16.62
C ARG A 116 -5.01 -21.51 -16.53
N LYS A 117 -5.29 -20.40 -15.84
CA LYS A 117 -6.66 -19.92 -15.57
C LYS A 117 -7.14 -18.90 -16.61
N TYR A 118 -6.25 -18.09 -17.18
CA TYR A 118 -6.62 -16.96 -18.03
C TYR A 118 -6.15 -17.11 -19.49
N GLY A 119 -5.24 -18.04 -19.80
CA GLY A 119 -4.61 -18.14 -21.12
C GLY A 119 -3.54 -17.06 -21.37
N LEU A 120 -2.65 -17.29 -22.33
CA LEU A 120 -1.45 -16.45 -22.55
C LEU A 120 -1.79 -15.01 -22.95
N PHE A 121 -2.71 -14.82 -23.88
CA PHE A 121 -3.08 -13.49 -24.39
C PHE A 121 -3.70 -12.60 -23.30
N ARG A 122 -4.67 -13.12 -22.54
CA ARG A 122 -5.31 -12.36 -21.45
C ARG A 122 -4.30 -12.06 -20.33
N LYS A 123 -3.36 -12.96 -20.05
CA LYS A 123 -2.27 -12.71 -19.10
C LYS A 123 -1.39 -11.55 -19.54
N LEU A 124 -0.98 -11.51 -20.80
CA LEU A 124 -0.18 -10.41 -21.35
C LEU A 124 -0.92 -9.07 -21.26
N LEU A 125 -2.21 -9.04 -21.63
CA LEU A 125 -3.05 -7.85 -21.51
C LEU A 125 -3.09 -7.34 -20.06
N LEU A 126 -3.31 -8.21 -19.08
CA LEU A 126 -3.33 -7.85 -17.65
C LEU A 126 -1.97 -7.33 -17.15
N ILE A 127 -0.87 -7.88 -17.65
CA ILE A 127 0.47 -7.37 -17.33
C ILE A 127 0.65 -5.96 -17.89
N PHE A 128 0.30 -5.71 -19.15
CA PHE A 128 0.36 -4.36 -19.74
C PHE A 128 -0.57 -3.37 -19.04
N ALA A 129 -1.75 -3.82 -18.61
CA ALA A 129 -2.68 -3.02 -17.83
C ALA A 129 -2.11 -2.56 -16.48
N THR A 130 -1.02 -3.19 -15.99
CA THR A 130 -0.36 -2.78 -14.74
C THR A 130 0.35 -1.43 -14.89
N ILE A 131 0.85 -1.10 -16.08
CA ILE A 131 1.59 0.14 -16.35
C ILE A 131 0.75 1.39 -16.04
N PRO A 132 -0.47 1.57 -16.58
CA PRO A 132 -1.32 2.72 -16.24
C PRO A 132 -1.91 2.65 -14.82
N VAL A 133 -1.91 1.47 -14.17
CA VAL A 133 -2.38 1.34 -12.79
C VAL A 133 -1.39 1.91 -11.78
N ILE A 134 -0.08 1.90 -12.07
CA ILE A 134 0.95 2.48 -11.20
C ILE A 134 0.72 3.99 -10.91
N PRO A 135 0.58 4.88 -11.91
CA PRO A 135 0.31 6.29 -11.64
C PRO A 135 -1.05 6.52 -10.99
N LEU A 136 -2.07 5.71 -11.33
CA LEU A 136 -3.36 5.74 -10.64
C LEU A 136 -3.21 5.42 -9.15
N ALA A 137 -2.46 4.36 -8.81
CA ALA A 137 -2.19 3.99 -7.43
C ALA A 137 -1.43 5.09 -6.68
N ALA A 138 -0.47 5.75 -7.33
CA ALA A 138 0.26 6.88 -6.75
C ALA A 138 -0.66 8.08 -6.45
N CYS A 139 -1.61 8.40 -7.35
CA CYS A 139 -2.63 9.43 -7.09
C CYS A 139 -3.55 9.04 -5.92
N LEU A 140 -4.00 7.79 -5.84
CA LEU A 140 -4.82 7.29 -4.73
C LEU A 140 -4.08 7.34 -3.40
N ASP A 141 -2.78 7.02 -3.41
CA ASP A 141 -1.89 7.11 -2.25
C ASP A 141 -1.72 8.56 -1.78
N ALA A 142 -1.58 9.52 -2.71
CA ALA A 142 -1.53 10.94 -2.38
C ALA A 142 -2.87 11.43 -1.77
N ILE A 143 -4.00 11.05 -2.35
CA ILE A 143 -5.34 11.37 -1.81
C ILE A 143 -5.50 10.76 -0.41
N ALA A 144 -5.14 9.50 -0.23
CA ALA A 144 -5.20 8.81 1.06
C ALA A 144 -4.30 9.50 2.11
N SER A 145 -3.17 10.06 1.69
CA SER A 145 -2.24 10.75 2.56
C SER A 145 -2.81 12.07 3.08
N VAL A 146 -3.34 12.90 2.17
CA VAL A 146 -4.02 14.16 2.53
C VAL A 146 -5.25 13.88 3.39
N TYR A 147 -6.06 12.88 3.01
CA TYR A 147 -7.24 12.48 3.76
C TYR A 147 -6.91 11.94 5.16
N GLY A 148 -5.84 11.16 5.28
CA GLY A 148 -5.34 10.62 6.54
C GLY A 148 -4.80 11.69 7.47
N PHE A 149 -4.09 12.69 6.93
CA PHE A 149 -3.62 13.84 7.71
C PHE A 149 -4.81 14.69 8.22
N ASN A 150 -5.76 15.02 7.35
CA ASN A 150 -6.93 15.85 7.71
C ASN A 150 -7.88 15.14 8.68
N THR A 151 -8.02 13.82 8.58
CA THR A 151 -8.94 13.03 9.41
C THR A 151 -8.23 12.36 10.59
N ARG A 152 -7.03 12.82 10.94
CA ARG A 152 -6.18 12.19 11.96
C ARG A 152 -6.84 12.09 13.34
N ASN A 153 -7.74 13.02 13.67
CA ASN A 153 -8.41 13.08 14.98
C ASN A 153 -9.82 12.44 15.01
N SER A 154 -10.35 11.95 13.88
CA SER A 154 -11.68 11.33 13.86
C SER A 154 -11.55 9.83 14.15
N GLY A 155 -11.88 9.42 15.37
CA GLY A 155 -11.67 8.09 15.95
C GLY A 155 -12.53 6.94 15.39
N GLY A 156 -12.59 6.75 14.07
CA GLY A 156 -13.28 5.62 13.44
C GLY A 156 -12.33 4.61 12.82
N PHE A 157 -12.26 3.39 13.37
CA PHE A 157 -11.49 2.29 12.79
C PHE A 157 -12.33 1.53 11.74
N HIS A 158 -12.12 1.81 10.45
CA HIS A 158 -12.89 1.15 9.38
C HIS A 158 -12.39 -0.27 9.08
N ILE A 159 -13.01 -1.31 9.64
CA ILE A 159 -12.69 -2.71 9.32
C ILE A 159 -13.12 -3.01 7.88
N VAL A 160 -12.18 -3.43 7.02
CA VAL A 160 -12.51 -3.96 5.70
C VAL A 160 -13.06 -5.36 5.90
N MET A 161 -14.36 -5.54 5.71
CA MET A 161 -15.00 -6.85 5.79
C MET A 161 -14.55 -7.68 4.58
N LYS A 162 -13.66 -8.64 4.81
CA LYS A 162 -13.08 -9.50 3.75
C LYS A 162 -13.99 -10.66 3.34
N GLU A 163 -15.17 -10.81 3.96
CA GLU A 163 -16.13 -11.85 3.61
C GLU A 163 -17.21 -11.37 2.65
N THR A 164 -17.47 -12.23 1.66
CA THR A 164 -18.44 -11.99 0.61
C THR A 164 -19.81 -12.21 1.22
N GLN A 165 -20.76 -11.29 1.06
CA GLN A 165 -22.19 -11.50 1.39
C GLN A 165 -22.77 -12.83 0.84
N LYS A 166 -22.08 -13.47 -0.11
CA LYS A 166 -22.38 -14.81 -0.64
C LYS A 166 -22.17 -15.96 0.36
N GLN A 167 -21.16 -15.93 1.24
CA GLN A 167 -20.93 -17.03 2.18
C GLN A 167 -21.97 -17.03 3.31
N THR A 168 -22.35 -15.86 3.82
CA THR A 168 -23.42 -15.74 4.82
C THR A 168 -24.78 -16.21 4.29
N LYS A 169 -25.11 -15.93 3.00
CA LYS A 169 -26.35 -16.43 2.38
C LYS A 169 -26.36 -17.94 2.16
N LEU A 170 -25.22 -18.55 1.84
CA LEU A 170 -25.13 -20.00 1.67
C LEU A 170 -25.20 -20.73 3.03
N GLN A 171 -24.62 -20.15 4.08
CA GLN A 171 -24.67 -20.71 5.42
C GLN A 171 -26.08 -20.59 6.05
N SER A 172 -26.81 -19.49 5.80
CA SER A 172 -28.21 -19.37 6.22
C SER A 172 -29.15 -20.31 5.48
N SER A 173 -28.95 -20.50 4.16
CA SER A 173 -29.78 -21.45 3.38
C SER A 173 -29.53 -22.92 3.72
N GLN A 174 -28.35 -23.25 4.25
CA GLN A 174 -28.02 -24.62 4.65
C GLN A 174 -28.63 -24.96 6.01
N ILE A 175 -28.64 -24.01 6.94
CA ILE A 175 -29.26 -24.17 8.27
C ILE A 175 -30.80 -24.29 8.15
N ASP A 176 -31.43 -23.59 7.22
CA ASP A 176 -32.88 -23.70 6.96
C ASP A 176 -33.29 -25.06 6.33
N MET A 177 -32.37 -25.79 5.67
CA MET A 177 -32.63 -27.14 5.15
C MET A 177 -32.43 -28.25 6.19
N ASP A 178 -31.60 -28.02 7.21
CA ASP A 178 -31.35 -29.00 8.28
C ASP A 178 -32.42 -28.95 9.40
N LEU A 179 -33.39 -28.03 9.28
CA LEU A 179 -34.51 -27.80 10.23
C LEU A 179 -35.89 -28.24 9.68
N ILE A 180 -35.94 -28.91 8.52
CA ILE A 180 -37.13 -29.54 7.92
C ILE A 180 -36.91 -31.06 7.86
#